data_AF-A0A1H9MC27-F1
#
_entry.id   AF-A0A1H9MC27-F1
#
_cell.length_a   1.000
_cell.length_b   1.000
_cell.length_c   1.000
_cell.angle_alpha   90.00
_cell.angle_beta   90.00
_cell.angle_gamma   90.00
#
_symmetry.space_group_name_H-M   'P 1'
#
loop_
_entity.id
_entity.type
_entity.pdbx_description
1 polymer ?
#
loop_
_entity_poly.entity_id
_entity_poly.type
_entity_poly.pdbx_seq_one_letter_code
_entity_poly.pdbx_strand_id
1 'polypeptide(L)'
;MTTADATRSPKQPRPRPSVGARTARFDSLASASRLRGTSTESSTRSRNTDNSLRRTCSTMATAYDLRTGAKRWRATVPGVTRSQVTQLDQETAVISAISGAGPFHVVDLRSGALLWSGTGIPTSVRLEGASRLLVTSGAKVSVHEPRSQTPITPPTKVPSTKYVTRAGGADYQFPDPSVTAVRLPDLGVQWKVPILGDDLRITAIPNGFLTDSLDGHELVAYLG
;
A
#
# COMPACT_ATOMS: atom_id res chain seq x y z
N MET A 1 -35.20 -26.82 -59.76
CA MET A 1 -34.17 -27.29 -58.82
C MET A 1 -33.85 -26.13 -57.90
N THR A 2 -34.39 -26.15 -56.68
CA THR A 2 -34.30 -25.04 -55.73
C THR A 2 -33.88 -25.64 -54.40
N THR A 3 -32.64 -25.40 -53.99
CA THR A 3 -32.06 -25.93 -52.75
C THR A 3 -32.24 -24.90 -51.66
N ALA A 4 -33.00 -25.24 -50.61
CA ALA A 4 -33.24 -24.38 -49.45
C ALA A 4 -32.09 -24.52 -48.45
N ASP A 5 -31.56 -23.39 -48.00
CA ASP A 5 -30.48 -23.25 -47.02
C ASP A 5 -31.09 -23.10 -45.62
N ALA A 6 -30.70 -23.98 -44.69
CA ALA A 6 -31.28 -24.07 -43.35
C ALA A 6 -30.34 -23.44 -42.31
N THR A 7 -30.66 -22.22 -41.90
CA THR A 7 -29.95 -21.50 -40.84
C THR A 7 -30.25 -22.10 -39.46
N ARG A 8 -29.27 -22.71 -38.80
CA ARG A 8 -29.37 -23.14 -37.40
C ARG A 8 -29.00 -21.99 -36.46
N SER A 9 -29.92 -21.63 -35.55
CA SER A 9 -29.67 -20.65 -34.49
C SER A 9 -28.73 -21.19 -33.40
N PRO A 10 -27.84 -20.35 -32.83
CA PRO A 10 -26.93 -20.76 -31.77
C PRO A 10 -27.66 -20.90 -30.42
N LYS A 11 -27.34 -21.99 -29.72
CA LYS A 11 -27.89 -22.38 -28.42
C LYS A 11 -27.33 -21.47 -27.32
N GLN A 12 -28.18 -20.72 -26.62
CA GLN A 12 -27.76 -19.86 -25.51
C GLN A 12 -27.21 -20.69 -24.33
N PRO A 13 -26.12 -20.24 -23.66
CA PRO A 13 -25.57 -20.89 -22.49
C PRO A 13 -26.46 -20.66 -21.25
N ARG A 14 -26.59 -21.71 -20.42
CA ARG A 14 -27.36 -21.68 -19.17
C ARG A 14 -26.65 -20.85 -18.10
N PRO A 15 -27.41 -20.11 -17.25
CA PRO A 15 -26.84 -19.34 -16.14
C PRO A 15 -26.26 -20.26 -15.05
N ARG A 16 -25.13 -19.85 -14.45
CA ARG A 16 -24.51 -20.52 -13.30
C ARG A 16 -25.19 -20.09 -11.99
N PRO A 17 -25.29 -20.98 -10.98
CA PRO A 17 -25.83 -20.63 -9.67
C PRO A 17 -24.86 -19.73 -8.89
N SER A 18 -25.43 -18.73 -8.22
CA SER A 18 -24.74 -17.79 -7.32
C SER A 18 -24.34 -18.47 -6.01
N VAL A 19 -23.05 -18.46 -5.68
CA VAL A 19 -22.53 -18.91 -4.39
C VAL A 19 -22.66 -17.77 -3.38
N GLY A 20 -23.46 -18.00 -2.33
CA GLY A 20 -23.71 -17.02 -1.26
C GLY A 20 -22.47 -16.72 -0.43
N ALA A 21 -22.18 -15.44 -0.22
CA ALA A 21 -21.12 -14.96 0.64
C ALA A 21 -21.56 -15.04 2.12
N ARG A 22 -20.79 -15.76 2.94
CA ARG A 22 -20.91 -15.77 4.41
C ARG A 22 -20.06 -14.63 4.98
N THR A 23 -20.71 -13.66 5.61
CA THR A 23 -20.06 -12.54 6.31
C THR A 23 -19.64 -12.99 7.70
N ALA A 24 -18.34 -12.94 8.00
CA ALA A 24 -17.81 -13.12 9.36
C ALA A 24 -17.92 -11.81 10.14
N ARG A 25 -18.57 -11.85 11.31
CA ARG A 25 -18.62 -10.75 12.29
C ARG A 25 -17.31 -10.74 13.09
N PHE A 26 -16.70 -9.57 13.24
CA PHE A 26 -15.62 -9.33 14.20
C PHE A 26 -16.15 -8.39 15.28
N ASP A 27 -16.12 -8.86 16.53
CA ASP A 27 -16.46 -8.08 17.71
C ASP A 27 -15.32 -7.12 18.06
N SER A 28 -15.66 -5.84 18.20
CA SER A 28 -14.78 -4.75 18.62
C SER A 28 -14.88 -4.60 20.14
N LEU A 29 -13.78 -4.80 20.86
CA LEU A 29 -13.68 -4.48 22.29
C LEU A 29 -12.93 -3.16 22.45
N ALA A 30 -13.68 -2.13 22.82
CA ALA A 30 -13.20 -0.87 23.36
C ALA A 30 -12.98 -0.98 24.88
N SER A 31 -11.96 -0.26 25.39
CA SER A 31 -11.78 0.29 26.76
C SER A 31 -10.28 0.27 27.14
N ALA A 32 -9.68 1.21 27.86
CA ALA A 32 -10.09 2.50 28.40
C ALA A 32 -8.81 3.27 28.80
N SER A 33 -8.89 4.60 28.76
CA SER A 33 -7.88 5.54 29.24
C SER A 33 -7.76 5.51 30.77
N ARG A 34 -6.53 5.59 31.30
CA ARG A 34 -6.26 6.15 32.63
C ARG A 34 -5.00 7.02 32.62
N LEU A 35 -5.21 8.29 32.94
CA LEU A 35 -4.21 9.29 33.31
C LEU A 35 -3.93 9.21 34.82
N ARG A 36 -2.65 9.26 35.21
CA ARG A 36 -2.05 10.09 36.29
C ARG A 36 -0.76 9.46 36.80
N GLY A 37 0.22 10.31 37.11
CA GLY A 37 1.28 10.00 38.07
C GLY A 37 2.65 10.57 37.72
N THR A 38 2.92 11.81 38.12
CA THR A 38 4.23 12.45 38.16
C THR A 38 5.15 11.82 39.22
N SER A 39 6.43 11.59 38.90
CA SER A 39 7.52 11.75 39.87
C SER A 39 8.86 11.86 39.14
N THR A 40 9.63 12.86 39.56
CA THR A 40 10.93 13.26 39.04
C THR A 40 12.00 12.66 39.95
N GLU A 41 12.72 11.64 39.50
CA GLU A 41 13.96 11.19 40.15
C GLU A 41 15.09 11.10 39.13
N SER A 42 15.93 12.14 39.18
CA SER A 42 17.23 12.20 38.52
C SER A 42 18.17 11.19 39.16
N SER A 43 18.32 10.02 38.54
CA SER A 43 19.39 9.08 38.87
C SER A 43 20.35 8.98 37.69
N THR A 44 21.48 9.68 37.80
CA THR A 44 22.62 9.66 36.87
C THR A 44 23.35 8.31 37.00
N ARG A 45 22.69 7.25 36.52
CA ARG A 45 23.30 5.92 36.39
C ARG A 45 24.12 5.93 35.10
N SER A 46 25.43 6.11 35.26
CA SER A 46 26.45 5.85 34.26
C SER A 46 26.25 4.43 33.72
N ARG A 47 25.54 4.33 32.59
CA ARG A 47 25.32 3.08 31.87
C ARG A 47 26.60 2.85 31.07
N ASN A 48 27.40 1.90 31.53
CA ASN A 48 28.35 1.19 30.68
C ASN A 48 27.66 0.92 29.34
N THR A 49 28.13 1.59 28.30
CA THR A 49 27.83 1.31 26.90
C THR A 49 28.47 -0.02 26.58
N ASP A 50 27.87 -1.08 27.12
CA ASP A 50 28.09 -2.42 26.64
C ASP A 50 27.62 -2.39 25.19
N ASN A 51 28.59 -2.58 24.31
CA ASN A 51 28.53 -2.44 22.87
C ASN A 51 27.74 -3.63 22.32
N SER A 52 26.49 -3.70 22.75
CA SER A 52 25.52 -4.75 22.51
C SER A 52 25.43 -4.89 21.00
N LEU A 53 26.06 -5.96 20.52
CA LEU A 53 26.00 -6.46 19.17
C LEU A 53 24.54 -6.40 18.74
N ARG A 54 24.15 -5.32 18.05
CA ARG A 54 22.85 -5.19 17.43
C ARG A 54 22.83 -6.28 16.38
N ARG A 55 22.32 -7.46 16.74
CA ARG A 55 22.06 -8.54 15.79
C ARG A 55 21.21 -7.92 14.71
N THR A 56 21.84 -7.64 13.57
CA THR A 56 21.15 -7.14 12.39
C THR A 56 20.26 -8.27 11.93
N CYS A 57 18.98 -8.18 12.28
CA CYS A 57 18.03 -9.16 11.81
C CYS A 57 18.03 -9.15 10.28
N SER A 58 18.12 -10.32 9.68
CA SER A 58 18.03 -10.49 8.24
C SER A 58 16.99 -11.55 7.92
N THR A 59 16.30 -11.36 6.79
CA THR A 59 15.41 -12.37 6.22
C THR A 59 16.02 -12.87 4.94
N MET A 60 15.70 -14.09 4.56
CA MET A 60 16.18 -14.70 3.34
C MET A 60 15.05 -14.81 2.34
N ALA A 61 15.26 -14.25 1.15
CA ALA A 61 14.34 -14.38 0.03
C ALA A 61 14.84 -15.47 -0.92
N THR A 62 13.95 -16.36 -1.36
CA THR A 62 14.27 -17.41 -2.34
C THR A 62 13.19 -17.40 -3.42
N ALA A 63 13.61 -17.36 -4.68
CA ALA A 63 12.70 -17.52 -5.80
C ALA A 63 12.83 -18.92 -6.42
N TYR A 64 11.69 -19.44 -6.85
CA TYR A 64 11.56 -20.73 -7.48
C TYR A 64 10.92 -20.55 -8.86
N ASP A 65 11.31 -21.40 -9.80
CA ASP A 65 10.66 -21.52 -11.09
C ASP A 65 9.27 -22.14 -10.91
N LEU A 66 8.22 -21.46 -11.38
CA LEU A 66 6.84 -21.89 -11.15
C LEU A 66 6.52 -23.24 -11.83
N ARG A 67 7.15 -23.53 -12.97
CA ARG A 67 6.87 -24.74 -13.76
C ARG A 67 7.57 -25.97 -13.19
N THR A 68 8.81 -25.80 -12.73
CA THR A 68 9.69 -26.92 -12.34
C THR A 68 9.92 -27.01 -10.84
N GLY A 69 9.57 -25.97 -10.07
CA GLY A 69 9.94 -25.85 -8.66
C GLY A 69 11.42 -25.62 -8.41
N ALA A 70 12.25 -25.48 -9.47
CA ALA A 70 13.69 -25.32 -9.33
C ALA A 70 14.03 -23.95 -8.71
N LYS A 71 14.94 -23.93 -7.73
CA LYS A 71 15.44 -22.69 -7.13
C LYS A 71 16.17 -21.86 -8.19
N ARG A 72 15.71 -20.62 -8.43
CA ARG A 72 16.35 -19.67 -9.37
C ARG A 72 17.45 -18.86 -8.69
N TRP A 73 17.13 -18.25 -7.55
CA TRP A 73 18.07 -17.45 -6.77
C TRP A 73 17.71 -17.43 -5.30
N ARG A 74 18.66 -16.99 -4.47
CA ARG A 74 18.52 -16.82 -3.03
C ARG A 74 19.30 -15.58 -2.62
N ALA A 75 18.68 -14.69 -1.85
CA ALA A 75 19.27 -13.43 -1.41
C ALA A 75 19.01 -13.21 0.09
N THR A 76 20.00 -12.63 0.77
CA THR A 76 19.86 -12.18 2.16
C THR A 76 19.44 -10.72 2.15
N VAL A 77 18.34 -10.41 2.84
CA VAL A 77 17.71 -9.10 2.91
C VAL A 77 17.94 -8.53 4.32
N PRO A 78 18.88 -7.60 4.50
CA PRO A 78 19.24 -7.10 5.82
C PRO A 78 18.16 -6.15 6.37
N GLY A 79 17.99 -6.16 7.69
CA GLY A 79 17.10 -5.24 8.41
C GLY A 79 15.61 -5.59 8.38
N VAL A 80 15.20 -6.62 7.62
CA VAL A 80 13.81 -7.06 7.55
C VAL A 80 13.65 -8.36 8.33
N THR A 81 12.74 -8.39 9.31
CA THR A 81 12.46 -9.59 10.17
C THR A 81 11.20 -10.33 9.74
N ARG A 82 10.16 -9.58 9.37
CA ARG A 82 8.90 -10.09 8.83
C ARG A 82 8.68 -9.40 7.51
N SER A 83 8.96 -10.10 6.42
CA SER A 83 8.92 -9.53 5.09
C SER A 83 7.59 -9.81 4.38
N GLN A 84 7.21 -8.88 3.52
CA GLN A 84 6.30 -9.11 2.40
C GLN A 84 7.04 -8.82 1.09
N VAL A 85 6.59 -9.43 -0.01
CA VAL A 85 7.11 -9.19 -1.34
C VAL A 85 5.98 -8.62 -2.19
N THR A 86 6.19 -7.42 -2.72
CA THR A 86 5.24 -6.77 -3.63
C THR A 86 5.91 -6.64 -4.98
N GLN A 87 5.33 -7.26 -6.00
CA GLN A 87 5.79 -7.10 -7.37
C GLN A 87 5.52 -5.66 -7.84
N LEU A 88 6.54 -5.01 -8.41
CA LEU A 88 6.41 -3.66 -8.97
C LEU A 88 6.07 -3.76 -10.47
N ASP A 89 6.86 -4.53 -11.21
CA ASP A 89 6.66 -4.82 -12.63
C ASP A 89 7.13 -6.25 -12.96
N GLN A 90 7.32 -6.57 -14.24
CA GLN A 90 7.74 -7.92 -14.66
C GLN A 90 9.15 -8.30 -14.23
N GLU A 91 10.00 -7.31 -13.92
CA GLU A 91 11.43 -7.49 -13.69
C GLU A 91 11.85 -7.12 -12.27
N THR A 92 11.01 -6.41 -11.51
CA THR A 92 11.36 -5.88 -10.20
C THR A 92 10.29 -6.16 -9.15
N ALA A 93 10.75 -6.33 -7.91
CA ALA A 93 9.89 -6.44 -6.74
C ALA A 93 10.49 -5.68 -5.56
N VAL A 94 9.64 -5.25 -4.63
CA VAL A 94 10.06 -4.71 -3.35
C VAL A 94 9.86 -5.73 -2.25
N ILE A 95 10.89 -5.93 -1.42
CA ILE A 95 10.85 -6.70 -0.20
C ILE A 95 10.85 -5.72 0.96
N SER A 96 9.78 -5.70 1.76
CA SER A 96 9.58 -4.71 2.83
C SER A 96 9.10 -5.36 4.12
N ALA A 97 9.26 -4.65 5.24
CA ALA A 97 8.69 -5.09 6.50
C ALA A 97 7.15 -5.03 6.47
N ILE A 98 6.47 -6.02 7.03
CA ILE A 98 4.99 -6.04 7.14
C ILE A 98 4.49 -4.91 8.06
N SER A 99 5.24 -4.58 9.11
CA SER A 99 4.78 -3.74 10.23
C SER A 99 4.86 -2.22 9.99
N GLY A 100 4.68 -1.76 8.75
CA GLY A 100 4.69 -0.34 8.40
C GLY A 100 6.09 0.19 8.06
N ALA A 101 6.39 1.43 8.48
CA ALA A 101 7.60 2.13 8.05
C ALA A 101 8.86 1.39 8.54
N GLY A 102 9.73 1.01 7.61
CA GLY A 102 10.93 0.24 7.92
C GLY A 102 11.88 0.17 6.72
N PRO A 103 12.97 -0.61 6.82
CA PRO A 103 13.83 -0.85 5.67
C PRO A 103 13.07 -1.63 4.59
N PHE A 104 13.34 -1.28 3.34
CA PHE A 104 12.87 -2.03 2.19
C PHE A 104 13.97 -2.13 1.14
N HIS A 105 13.83 -3.12 0.26
CA HIS A 105 14.84 -3.49 -0.73
C HIS A 105 14.14 -3.74 -2.06
N VAL A 106 14.58 -3.06 -3.12
CA VAL A 106 14.11 -3.33 -4.47
C VAL A 106 15.08 -4.26 -5.15
N VAL A 107 14.56 -5.36 -5.69
CA VAL A 107 15.36 -6.45 -6.24
C VAL A 107 14.96 -6.73 -7.69
N ASP A 108 15.93 -7.18 -8.48
CA ASP A 108 15.70 -7.74 -9.80
C ASP A 108 15.16 -9.17 -9.65
N LEU A 109 13.97 -9.44 -10.18
CA LEU A 109 13.27 -10.72 -10.08
C LEU A 109 13.96 -11.85 -10.84
N ARG A 110 14.79 -11.55 -11.84
CA ARG A 110 15.49 -12.57 -12.62
C ARG A 110 16.71 -13.11 -11.87
N SER A 111 17.48 -12.23 -11.25
CA SER A 111 18.77 -12.56 -10.62
C SER A 111 18.73 -12.58 -9.09
N GLY A 112 17.74 -11.94 -8.47
CA GLY A 112 17.71 -11.67 -7.03
C GLY A 112 18.68 -10.57 -6.62
N ALA A 113 19.29 -9.85 -7.56
CA ALA A 113 20.23 -8.77 -7.26
C ALA A 113 19.50 -7.60 -6.59
N LEU A 114 20.12 -7.04 -5.55
CA LEU A 114 19.68 -5.78 -4.94
C LEU A 114 19.94 -4.64 -5.93
N LEU A 115 18.88 -3.96 -6.35
CA LEU A 115 18.99 -2.77 -7.20
C LEU A 115 19.26 -1.54 -6.33
N TRP A 116 18.44 -1.34 -5.29
CA TRP A 116 18.59 -0.27 -4.32
C TRP A 116 17.76 -0.54 -3.06
N SER A 117 18.01 0.23 -2.00
CA SER A 117 17.32 0.10 -0.72
C SER A 117 16.92 1.46 -0.15
N GLY A 118 15.93 1.48 0.73
CA GLY A 118 15.49 2.69 1.41
C GLY A 118 14.79 2.40 2.72
N THR A 119 14.21 3.44 3.32
CA THR A 119 13.38 3.35 4.52
C THR A 119 12.04 4.05 4.31
N GLY A 120 10.97 3.47 4.85
CA GLY A 120 9.61 3.98 4.71
C GLY A 120 8.60 2.87 4.45
N ILE A 121 7.44 3.25 3.92
CA ILE A 121 6.38 2.36 3.47
C ILE A 121 6.39 2.38 1.94
N PRO A 122 6.96 1.36 1.27
CA PRO A 122 6.91 1.26 -0.17
C PRO A 122 5.53 0.77 -0.62
N THR A 123 4.91 1.48 -1.55
CA THR A 123 3.63 1.13 -2.17
C THR A 123 3.79 1.10 -3.68
N SER A 124 3.41 -0.02 -4.31
CA SER A 124 3.34 -0.11 -5.77
C SER A 124 2.10 0.63 -6.26
N VAL A 125 2.27 1.51 -7.24
CA VAL A 125 1.17 2.26 -7.88
C VAL A 125 1.35 2.23 -9.39
N ARG A 126 0.26 2.32 -10.14
CA ARG A 126 0.30 2.45 -11.60
C ARG A 126 -0.05 3.87 -11.99
N LEU A 127 0.92 4.60 -12.53
CA LEU A 127 0.77 5.99 -12.97
C LEU A 127 1.02 6.05 -14.47
N GLU A 128 0.07 6.62 -15.21
CA GLU A 128 0.21 6.80 -16.66
C GLU A 128 0.53 5.48 -17.40
N GLY A 129 -0.02 4.37 -16.92
CA GLY A 129 0.19 3.02 -17.48
C GLY A 129 1.50 2.34 -17.04
N ALA A 130 2.39 3.04 -16.35
CA ALA A 130 3.67 2.50 -15.87
C ALA A 130 3.66 2.23 -14.36
N SER A 131 4.38 1.19 -13.94
CA SER A 131 4.55 0.87 -12.53
C SER A 131 5.51 1.87 -11.88
N ARG A 132 5.17 2.33 -10.68
CA ARG A 132 5.97 3.27 -9.88
C ARG A 132 5.99 2.80 -8.44
N LEU A 133 7.03 3.19 -7.72
CA LEU A 133 7.14 2.95 -6.29
C LEU A 133 6.95 4.27 -5.54
N LEU A 134 5.82 4.37 -4.83
CA LEU A 134 5.57 5.45 -3.89
C LEU A 134 6.21 5.09 -2.55
N VAL A 135 7.07 5.96 -2.01
CA VAL A 135 7.73 5.74 -0.72
C VAL A 135 7.27 6.80 0.26
N THR A 136 6.55 6.37 1.30
CA THR A 136 6.11 7.24 2.40
C THR A 136 7.05 7.10 3.59
N SER A 137 7.67 8.21 4.01
CA SER A 137 8.56 8.27 5.18
C SER A 137 8.13 9.41 6.09
N GLY A 138 7.45 9.07 7.18
CA GLY A 138 6.75 10.05 8.02
C GLY A 138 5.72 10.83 7.20
N ALA A 139 5.85 12.15 7.17
CA ALA A 139 4.99 13.03 6.39
C ALA A 139 5.49 13.32 4.97
N LYS A 140 6.59 12.70 4.54
CA LYS A 140 7.16 12.90 3.20
C LYS A 140 6.77 11.74 2.30
N VAL A 141 6.43 12.07 1.07
CA VAL A 141 6.18 11.10 0.00
C VAL A 141 7.12 11.40 -1.17
N SER A 142 7.60 10.36 -1.83
CA SER A 142 8.40 10.46 -3.05
C SER A 142 7.98 9.35 -4.02
N VAL A 143 8.08 9.62 -5.32
CA VAL A 143 7.77 8.66 -6.37
C VAL A 143 9.08 8.22 -7.04
N HIS A 144 9.28 6.92 -7.21
CA HIS A 144 10.47 6.33 -7.81
C HIS A 144 10.11 5.47 -9.01
N GLU A 145 11.01 5.42 -9.99
CA GLU A 145 11.04 4.33 -10.95
C GLU A 145 11.51 3.05 -10.23
N PRO A 146 10.97 1.86 -10.53
CA PRO A 146 11.36 0.64 -9.83
C PRO A 146 12.86 0.34 -9.86
N ARG A 147 13.56 0.68 -10.96
CA ARG A 147 15.01 0.45 -11.10
C ARG A 147 15.89 1.60 -10.62
N SER A 148 15.33 2.72 -10.16
CA SER A 148 16.09 3.92 -9.79
C SER A 148 15.83 4.32 -8.34
N GLN A 149 16.92 4.58 -7.60
CA GLN A 149 16.83 5.19 -6.28
C GLN A 149 16.57 6.72 -6.35
N THR A 150 16.87 7.34 -7.49
CA THR A 150 16.61 8.76 -7.69
C THR A 150 15.11 8.94 -7.91
N PRO A 151 14.44 9.74 -7.06
CA PRO A 151 13.01 9.94 -7.19
C PRO A 151 12.68 10.79 -8.41
N ILE A 152 11.56 10.49 -9.07
CA ILE A 152 10.97 11.28 -10.15
C ILE A 152 10.55 12.65 -9.63
N THR A 153 10.01 12.69 -8.40
CA THR A 153 9.63 13.92 -7.72
C THR A 153 10.37 14.08 -6.40
N PRO A 154 10.89 15.28 -6.08
CA PRO A 154 11.53 15.52 -4.80
C PRO A 154 10.64 15.06 -3.65
N PRO A 155 11.21 14.54 -2.53
CA PRO A 155 10.41 14.18 -1.37
C PRO A 155 9.57 15.36 -0.87
N THR A 156 8.26 15.27 -1.07
CA THR A 156 7.30 16.34 -0.79
C THR A 156 6.56 16.04 0.49
N LYS A 157 6.39 17.06 1.35
CA LYS A 157 5.55 16.94 2.54
C LYS A 157 4.09 16.91 2.10
N VAL A 158 3.40 15.82 2.42
CA VAL A 158 1.96 15.67 2.17
C VAL A 158 1.22 15.50 3.51
N PRO A 159 -0.08 15.82 3.59
CA PRO A 159 -0.87 15.59 4.80
C PRO A 159 -0.95 14.11 5.23
N SER A 160 0.03 13.63 5.98
CA SER A 160 0.08 12.23 6.40
C SER A 160 -1.12 11.82 7.26
N THR A 161 -1.72 10.69 6.93
CA THR A 161 -2.70 9.99 7.76
C THR A 161 -2.47 8.48 7.67
N LYS A 162 -3.10 7.73 8.58
CA LYS A 162 -3.09 6.26 8.57
C LYS A 162 -3.87 5.67 7.39
N TYR A 163 -4.81 6.43 6.84
CA TYR A 163 -5.71 5.96 5.81
C TYR A 163 -5.39 6.67 4.49
N VAL A 164 -4.86 5.94 3.52
CA VAL A 164 -4.63 6.45 2.18
C VAL A 164 -5.28 5.50 1.20
N THR A 165 -6.12 6.04 0.33
CA THR A 165 -6.70 5.31 -0.79
C THR A 165 -6.35 5.99 -2.10
N ARG A 166 -6.41 5.28 -3.21
CA ARG A 166 -5.94 5.76 -4.52
C ARG A 166 -6.92 5.42 -5.62
N ALA A 167 -7.21 6.41 -6.45
CA ALA A 167 -7.91 6.24 -7.71
C ALA A 167 -7.62 7.42 -8.63
N GLY A 168 -7.81 7.24 -9.94
CA GLY A 168 -7.75 8.34 -10.91
C GLY A 168 -6.43 9.13 -10.94
N GLY A 169 -5.30 8.55 -10.50
CA GLY A 169 -4.02 9.26 -10.44
C GLY A 169 -3.86 10.19 -9.24
N ALA A 170 -4.67 10.05 -8.19
CA ALA A 170 -4.53 10.79 -6.94
C ALA A 170 -4.41 9.87 -5.71
N ASP A 171 -3.65 10.34 -4.72
CA ASP A 171 -3.68 9.87 -3.34
C ASP A 171 -4.73 10.68 -2.58
N TYR A 172 -5.75 10.00 -2.06
CA TYR A 172 -6.73 10.60 -1.15
C TYR A 172 -6.28 10.33 0.27
N GLN A 173 -5.91 11.40 0.96
CA GLN A 173 -5.42 11.40 2.33
C GLN A 173 -6.52 11.91 3.25
N PHE A 174 -6.74 11.20 4.35
CA PHE A 174 -7.75 11.49 5.39
C PHE A 174 -7.14 12.00 6.70
N PRO A 175 -6.47 13.17 6.73
CA PRO A 175 -6.17 13.82 7.99
C PRO A 175 -7.49 14.33 8.58
N ASP A 176 -7.93 13.71 9.68
CA ASP A 176 -9.10 14.12 10.46
C ASP A 176 -9.13 15.65 10.69
N PRO A 177 -10.23 16.38 10.40
CA PRO A 177 -11.53 15.97 9.82
C PRO A 177 -11.65 16.37 8.32
N SER A 178 -10.75 15.91 7.45
CA SER A 178 -10.74 16.33 6.04
C SER A 178 -10.24 15.24 5.07
N VAL A 179 -10.74 15.26 3.83
CA VAL A 179 -10.08 14.59 2.69
C VAL A 179 -9.20 15.60 1.99
N THR A 180 -7.96 15.24 1.70
CA THR A 180 -7.06 15.96 0.80
C THR A 180 -6.77 15.07 -0.41
N ALA A 181 -7.03 15.57 -1.61
CA ALA A 181 -6.55 14.93 -2.84
C ALA A 181 -5.15 15.46 -3.19
N VAL A 182 -4.21 14.54 -3.37
CA VAL A 182 -2.84 14.80 -3.78
C VAL A 182 -2.62 14.17 -5.14
N ARG A 183 -2.34 14.98 -6.16
CA ARG A 183 -2.08 14.50 -7.52
C ARG A 183 -0.78 13.71 -7.58
N LEU A 184 -0.76 12.66 -8.38
CA LEU A 184 0.43 11.89 -8.70
C LEU A 184 0.82 12.11 -10.18
N PRO A 185 2.11 12.05 -10.53
CA PRO A 185 3.26 11.83 -9.65
C PRO A 185 3.79 13.10 -8.96
N ASP A 186 3.27 14.29 -9.29
CA ASP A 186 3.79 15.60 -8.87
C ASP A 186 3.63 15.92 -7.37
N LEU A 187 2.79 15.18 -6.66
CA LEU A 187 2.50 15.34 -5.23
C LEU A 187 1.89 16.70 -4.87
N GLY A 188 1.30 17.39 -5.84
CA GLY A 188 0.60 18.65 -5.64
C GLY A 188 -0.76 18.43 -4.96
N VAL A 189 -1.07 19.17 -3.91
CA VAL A 189 -2.42 19.20 -3.33
C VAL A 189 -3.37 19.83 -4.34
N GLN A 190 -4.41 19.09 -4.76
CA GLN A 190 -5.42 19.60 -5.69
C GLN A 190 -6.52 20.34 -4.94
N TRP A 191 -7.03 19.73 -3.88
CA TRP A 191 -8.09 20.30 -3.05
C TRP A 191 -8.13 19.61 -1.69
N LYS A 192 -8.81 20.27 -0.74
CA LYS A 192 -9.08 19.79 0.60
C LYS A 192 -10.55 20.05 0.94
N VAL A 193 -11.25 19.01 1.41
CA VAL A 193 -12.67 19.08 1.76
C VAL A 193 -12.83 18.65 3.21
N PRO A 194 -13.47 19.47 4.08
CA PRO A 194 -13.82 19.03 5.42
C PRO A 194 -14.87 17.93 5.34
N ILE A 195 -14.75 16.93 6.21
CA ILE A 195 -15.73 15.86 6.33
C ILE A 195 -16.44 16.03 7.66
N LEU A 196 -17.76 15.87 7.67
CA LEU A 196 -18.58 15.90 8.88
C LEU A 196 -18.83 14.47 9.35
N GLY A 197 -18.38 14.13 10.56
CA GLY A 197 -18.62 12.83 11.19
C GLY A 197 -17.36 11.98 11.41
N ASP A 198 -17.38 11.19 12.48
CA ASP A 198 -16.21 10.46 12.98
C ASP A 198 -16.05 9.04 12.37
N ASP A 199 -17.11 8.50 11.74
CA ASP A 199 -17.20 7.09 11.30
C ASP A 199 -17.53 6.93 9.82
N LEU A 200 -16.70 7.54 8.95
CA LEU A 200 -16.88 7.47 7.50
C LEU A 200 -15.95 6.45 6.85
N ARG A 201 -16.53 5.57 6.04
CA ARG A 201 -15.79 4.74 5.10
C ARG A 201 -15.64 5.50 3.80
N ILE A 202 -14.42 5.51 3.26
CA ILE A 202 -14.14 6.22 2.02
C ILE A 202 -13.61 5.28 0.97
N THR A 203 -14.28 5.27 -0.18
CA THR A 203 -13.87 4.51 -1.35
C THR A 203 -13.45 5.47 -2.44
N ALA A 204 -12.17 5.52 -2.79
CA ALA A 204 -11.75 6.34 -3.93
C ALA A 204 -12.28 5.75 -5.25
N ILE A 205 -12.73 6.64 -6.12
CA ILE A 205 -13.19 6.34 -7.48
C ILE A 205 -12.40 7.22 -8.46
N PRO A 206 -12.34 6.89 -9.75
CA PRO A 206 -11.77 7.82 -10.72
C PRO A 206 -12.39 9.22 -10.57
N ASN A 207 -11.53 10.23 -10.46
CA ASN A 207 -11.88 11.65 -10.28
C ASN A 207 -12.57 12.04 -8.97
N GLY A 208 -12.69 11.15 -7.98
CA GLY A 208 -13.35 11.47 -6.71
C GLY A 208 -13.25 10.41 -5.63
N PHE A 209 -14.17 10.45 -4.68
CA PHE A 209 -14.34 9.43 -3.66
C PHE A 209 -15.82 9.28 -3.33
N LEU A 210 -16.17 8.20 -2.64
CA LEU A 210 -17.48 7.97 -2.06
C LEU A 210 -17.32 7.88 -0.56
N THR A 211 -18.16 8.60 0.18
CA THR A 211 -18.31 8.44 1.62
C THR A 211 -19.48 7.51 1.91
N ASP A 212 -19.32 6.68 2.93
CA ASP A 212 -20.36 5.82 3.45
C ASP A 212 -20.38 5.99 4.97
N SER A 213 -21.51 6.50 5.50
CA SER A 213 -21.78 6.59 6.92
C SER A 213 -22.67 5.43 7.35
N LEU A 214 -22.41 4.89 8.54
CA LEU A 214 -23.27 3.88 9.16
C LEU A 214 -24.71 4.38 9.38
N ASP A 215 -24.92 5.70 9.47
CA ASP A 215 -26.22 6.33 9.70
C ASP A 215 -26.99 6.70 8.41
N GLY A 216 -26.39 6.46 7.24
CA GLY A 216 -26.98 6.76 5.94
C GLY A 216 -25.94 7.16 4.89
N HIS A 217 -26.03 6.58 3.70
CA HIS A 217 -25.08 6.82 2.63
C HIS A 217 -25.19 8.26 2.08
N GLU A 218 -24.27 9.16 2.42
CA GLU A 218 -24.07 10.40 1.66
C GLU A 218 -23.04 10.15 0.56
N LEU A 219 -23.50 10.14 -0.70
CA LEU A 219 -22.64 9.96 -1.86
C LEU A 219 -22.00 11.30 -2.26
N VAL A 220 -20.83 11.63 -1.74
CA VAL A 220 -20.08 12.83 -2.15
C VAL A 220 -19.15 12.52 -3.32
N ALA A 221 -19.69 12.36 -4.54
CA ALA A 221 -18.87 12.22 -5.74
C ALA A 221 -18.48 13.59 -6.31
N TYR A 222 -17.18 13.82 -6.50
CA TYR A 222 -16.70 14.93 -7.31
C TYR A 222 -16.45 14.42 -8.73
N LEU A 223 -17.10 15.04 -9.72
CA LEU A 223 -16.78 14.90 -11.13
C LEU A 223 -16.08 16.19 -11.52
N GLY A 224 -14.75 16.14 -11.63
CA GLY A 224 -13.96 17.13 -12.35
C GLY A 224 -13.97 16.83 -13.84
#